data_AF-A0A3P7N8H5-F1
#
_entry.id   AF-A0A3P7N8H5-F1
#
_cell.length_a   1.000
_cell.length_b   1.000
_cell.length_c   1.000
_cell.angle_alpha   90.00
_cell.angle_beta   90.00
_cell.angle_gamma   90.00
#
_symmetry.space_group_name_H-M   'P 1'
#
loop_
_entity.id
_entity.type
_entity.pdbx_description
1 polymer ?
#
loop_
_entity_poly.entity_id
_entity_poly.type
_entity_poly.pdbx_seq_one_letter_code
_entity_poly.pdbx_strand_id
1 'polypeptide(L)'
;MIFSVIVLCTTIYIVRDAMVVLLEGSPTSINFRSVFDSLEQIDGVQKVHNLRIWSLTLNKIAISVHLEIIPGANAQRILKQTTKMLRDRYSVRESTVQIEGYNPEKQDCHQCLPPA
;
A
#
# COMPACT_ATOMS: atom_id res chain seq x y z
N MET A 1 -22.32 30.25 24.05
CA MET A 1 -21.57 29.13 24.67
C MET A 1 -21.80 27.81 23.95
N ILE A 2 -23.03 27.33 23.80
CA ILE A 2 -23.34 26.06 23.10
C ILE A 2 -22.82 26.04 21.64
N PHE A 3 -22.99 27.13 20.89
CA PHE A 3 -22.47 27.24 19.52
C PHE A 3 -20.95 27.08 19.44
N SER A 4 -20.20 27.68 20.37
CA SER A 4 -18.74 27.54 20.46
C SER A 4 -18.32 26.10 20.74
N VAL A 5 -19.06 25.38 21.59
CA VAL A 5 -18.78 23.96 21.87
C VAL A 5 -19.01 23.10 20.63
N ILE A 6 -20.11 23.33 19.89
CA ILE A 6 -20.40 22.59 18.65
C ILE A 6 -19.32 22.84 17.60
N VAL A 7 -18.93 24.10 17.38
CA VAL A 7 -17.88 24.47 16.42
C VAL A 7 -16.53 23.89 16.83
N LEU A 8 -16.19 23.88 18.12
CA LEU A 8 -14.95 23.29 18.60
C LEU A 8 -14.91 21.78 18.35
N CYS A 9 -16.00 21.07 18.64
CA CYS A 9 -16.11 19.63 18.39
C CYS A 9 -15.96 19.27 16.91
N THR A 10 -16.63 20.00 16.01
CA THR A 10 -16.51 19.74 14.57
C THR A 10 -15.13 20.08 14.04
N THR A 11 -14.51 21.16 14.53
CA THR A 11 -13.16 21.58 14.12
C THR A 11 -12.11 20.54 14.53
N ILE A 12 -12.19 20.00 15.76
CA ILE A 12 -11.26 18.95 16.22
C ILE A 12 -11.37 17.70 15.33
N TYR A 13 -12.57 17.33 14.93
CA TYR A 13 -12.79 16.17 14.06
C TYR A 13 -12.16 16.37 12.67
N ILE A 14 -12.37 17.55 12.07
CA ILE A 14 -11.79 17.91 10.77
C ILE A 14 -10.26 17.98 10.84
N VAL A 15 -9.72 18.59 11.90
CA VAL A 15 -8.26 18.68 12.11
C VAL A 15 -7.66 17.29 12.28
N ARG A 16 -8.32 16.37 12.98
CA ARG A 16 -7.87 14.98 13.09
C ARG A 16 -7.82 14.28 11.74
N ASP A 17 -8.87 14.41 10.92
CA ASP A 17 -8.90 13.84 9.58
C ASP A 17 -7.82 14.43 8.67
N ALA A 18 -7.62 15.75 8.74
CA ALA A 18 -6.55 16.42 8.02
C ALA A 18 -5.16 15.95 8.49
N MET A 19 -4.96 15.72 9.79
CA MET A 19 -3.72 15.17 10.34
C MET A 19 -3.47 13.75 9.85
N VAL A 20 -4.48 12.88 9.73
CA VAL A 20 -4.32 11.53 9.17
C VAL A 20 -3.83 11.59 7.73
N VAL A 21 -4.37 12.50 6.91
CA VAL A 21 -3.93 12.69 5.52
C VAL A 21 -2.50 13.27 5.47
N LEU A 22 -2.19 14.27 6.31
CA LEU A 22 -0.89 14.94 6.33
C LEU A 22 0.24 14.07 6.91
N LEU A 23 -0.07 13.17 7.85
CA LEU A 23 0.87 12.25 8.48
C LEU A 23 1.13 10.98 7.65
N GLU A 24 0.69 10.93 6.39
CA GLU A 24 0.75 9.72 5.56
C GLU A 24 0.08 8.50 6.24
N GLY A 25 -0.94 8.76 7.06
CA GLY A 25 -1.64 7.71 7.79
C GLY A 25 -2.23 6.68 6.83
N SER A 26 -1.99 5.40 7.11
CA SER A 26 -2.56 4.29 6.33
C SER A 26 -4.08 4.47 6.24
N PRO A 27 -4.68 4.44 5.03
CA PRO A 27 -6.11 4.64 4.89
C PRO A 27 -6.85 3.55 5.68
N THR A 28 -7.76 3.94 6.57
CA THR A 28 -8.57 3.00 7.38
C THR A 28 -9.40 2.05 6.50
N SER A 29 -9.59 2.38 5.23
CA SER A 29 -10.36 1.62 4.24
C SER A 29 -9.62 0.45 3.59
N ILE A 30 -8.28 0.37 3.69
CA ILE A 30 -7.49 -0.70 3.05
C ILE A 30 -6.62 -1.43 4.08
N ASN A 31 -6.76 -2.76 4.11
CA ASN A 31 -5.99 -3.58 5.04
C ASN A 31 -4.65 -3.96 4.39
N PHE A 32 -3.55 -3.51 4.99
CA PHE A 32 -2.18 -3.82 4.56
C PHE A 32 -1.98 -5.32 4.32
N ARG A 33 -2.42 -6.15 5.27
CA ARG A 33 -2.22 -7.61 5.22
C ARG A 33 -2.96 -8.24 4.04
N SER A 34 -4.19 -7.80 3.75
CA SER A 34 -4.92 -8.31 2.59
C SER A 34 -4.22 -8.02 1.26
N VAL A 35 -3.63 -6.82 1.13
CA VAL A 35 -2.87 -6.44 -0.07
C VAL A 35 -1.60 -7.28 -0.16
N PHE A 36 -0.87 -7.42 0.94
CA PHE A 36 0.33 -8.24 1.03
C PHE A 36 0.06 -9.70 0.64
N ASP A 37 -0.92 -10.35 1.28
CA ASP A 37 -1.30 -11.74 1.01
C ASP A 37 -1.74 -11.93 -0.46
N SER A 38 -2.43 -10.94 -1.04
CA SER A 38 -2.85 -10.99 -2.45
C SER A 38 -1.68 -10.87 -3.41
N LEU A 39 -0.63 -10.11 -3.04
CA LEU A 39 0.58 -9.95 -3.84
C LEU A 39 1.45 -11.22 -3.80
N GLU A 40 1.54 -11.89 -2.64
CA GLU A 40 2.25 -13.17 -2.50
C GLU A 40 1.58 -14.31 -3.29
N GLN A 41 0.25 -14.23 -3.49
CA GLN A 41 -0.49 -15.23 -4.28
C GLN A 41 -0.30 -15.10 -5.80
N ILE A 42 0.43 -14.09 -6.29
CA ILE A 42 0.67 -13.92 -7.73
C ILE A 42 1.71 -14.93 -8.20
N ASP A 43 1.32 -15.78 -9.15
CA ASP A 43 2.23 -16.75 -9.76
C ASP A 43 3.52 -16.10 -10.30
N GLY A 44 4.65 -16.58 -9.77
CA GLY A 44 5.98 -16.11 -10.14
C GLY A 44 6.54 -14.99 -9.25
N VAL A 45 5.76 -14.50 -8.29
CA VAL A 45 6.28 -13.67 -7.18
C VAL A 45 6.90 -14.61 -6.14
N GLN A 46 8.14 -14.36 -5.80
CA GLN A 46 8.89 -15.08 -4.77
C GLN A 46 8.80 -14.36 -3.42
N LYS A 47 8.84 -13.04 -3.42
CA LYS A 47 8.81 -12.23 -2.19
C LYS A 47 8.24 -10.84 -2.46
N VAL A 48 7.49 -10.32 -1.50
CA VAL A 48 6.95 -8.94 -1.51
C VAL A 48 7.67 -8.14 -0.43
N HIS A 49 8.17 -6.95 -0.76
CA HIS A 49 8.84 -6.10 0.22
C HIS A 49 8.61 -4.61 -0.04
N ASN A 50 8.90 -3.79 0.99
CA ASN A 50 8.75 -2.34 0.96
C ASN A 50 7.34 -1.90 0.47
N LEU A 51 6.30 -2.67 0.81
CA LEU A 51 4.92 -2.30 0.53
C LEU A 51 4.57 -1.06 1.35
N ARG A 52 4.20 0.02 0.66
CA ARG A 52 3.76 1.27 1.24
C ARG A 52 2.42 1.64 0.66
N ILE A 53 1.52 2.08 1.52
CA ILE A 53 0.15 2.42 1.18
C ILE A 53 -0.12 3.79 1.76
N TRP A 54 -0.50 4.73 0.91
CA TRP A 54 -0.78 6.12 1.26
C TRP A 54 -2.17 6.54 0.81
N SER A 55 -2.80 7.44 1.55
CA SER A 55 -4.02 8.11 1.11
C SER A 55 -3.66 9.48 0.53
N LEU A 56 -3.85 9.67 -0.78
CA LEU A 56 -3.67 10.98 -1.43
C LEU A 56 -4.85 11.93 -1.12
N THR A 57 -6.05 11.37 -0.99
CA THR A 57 -7.26 12.04 -0.48
C THR A 57 -8.14 11.02 0.24
N LEU A 58 -9.27 11.44 0.83
CA LEU A 58 -10.28 10.56 1.45
C LEU A 58 -10.70 9.36 0.57
N ASN A 59 -10.65 9.49 -0.76
CA ASN A 59 -11.10 8.48 -1.72
C ASN A 59 -10.01 8.08 -2.73
N LYS A 60 -8.75 8.46 -2.53
CA LYS A 60 -7.66 8.13 -3.47
C LYS A 60 -6.52 7.48 -2.71
N ILE A 61 -6.25 6.23 -3.04
CA ILE A 61 -5.16 5.43 -2.47
C ILE A 61 -4.03 5.34 -3.49
N ALA A 62 -2.80 5.51 -3.01
CA ALA A 62 -1.56 5.26 -3.74
C ALA A 62 -0.78 4.13 -3.08
N ILE A 63 -0.16 3.27 -3.88
CA ILE A 63 0.65 2.14 -3.40
C ILE A 63 2.02 2.14 -4.08
N SER A 64 3.07 1.86 -3.31
CA SER A 64 4.38 1.48 -3.85
C SER A 64 4.78 0.13 -3.30
N VAL A 65 5.28 -0.76 -4.15
CA VAL A 65 5.71 -2.09 -3.72
C VAL A 65 6.83 -2.64 -4.60
N HIS A 66 7.70 -3.44 -3.98
CA HIS A 66 8.76 -4.16 -4.67
C HIS A 66 8.43 -5.65 -4.65
N LEU A 67 8.48 -6.27 -5.83
CA LEU A 67 8.22 -7.69 -6.03
C LEU A 67 9.51 -8.36 -6.51
N GLU A 68 9.97 -9.34 -5.75
CA GLU A 68 11.02 -10.24 -6.17
C GLU A 68 10.40 -11.40 -6.95
N ILE A 69 10.89 -11.67 -8.15
CA ILE A 69 10.34 -12.70 -9.03
C ILE A 69 11.29 -13.89 -9.17
N ILE A 70 10.71 -15.08 -9.36
CA ILE A 70 11.49 -16.29 -9.61
C ILE A 70 12.28 -16.19 -10.93
N PRO A 71 13.48 -16.80 -11.01
CA PRO A 71 14.23 -16.87 -12.26
C PRO A 71 13.40 -17.48 -13.39
N GLY A 72 13.30 -16.78 -14.52
CA GLY A 72 12.52 -17.22 -15.70
C GLY A 72 11.04 -16.79 -15.71
N ALA A 73 10.54 -16.13 -14.67
CA ALA A 73 9.22 -15.52 -14.71
C ALA A 73 9.16 -14.30 -15.64
N ASN A 74 7.99 -14.07 -16.24
CA ASN A 74 7.76 -12.92 -17.11
C ASN A 74 7.40 -11.68 -16.26
N ALA A 75 8.39 -10.80 -16.04
CA ALA A 75 8.22 -9.56 -15.29
C ALA A 75 7.05 -8.71 -15.82
N GLN A 76 6.91 -8.54 -17.13
CA GLN A 76 5.85 -7.71 -17.71
C GLN A 76 4.45 -8.26 -17.43
N ARG A 77 4.30 -9.60 -17.44
CA ARG A 77 3.04 -10.26 -17.11
C ARG A 77 2.69 -10.04 -15.63
N ILE A 78 3.66 -10.22 -14.73
CA ILE A 78 3.49 -9.99 -13.30
C ILE A 78 3.13 -8.54 -13.03
N LEU A 79 3.86 -7.58 -13.60
CA LEU A 79 3.56 -6.15 -13.48
C LEU A 79 2.11 -5.84 -13.87
N LYS A 80 1.67 -6.33 -15.03
CA LYS A 80 0.32 -6.10 -15.53
C LYS A 80 -0.75 -6.76 -14.65
N GLN A 81 -0.49 -7.97 -14.15
CA GLN A 81 -1.39 -8.69 -13.25
C GLN A 81 -1.52 -7.96 -11.91
N THR A 82 -0.39 -7.56 -11.31
CA THR A 82 -0.34 -6.79 -10.07
C THR A 82 -1.10 -5.47 -10.21
N THR A 83 -0.76 -4.65 -11.20
CA THR A 83 -1.40 -3.34 -11.41
C THR A 83 -2.90 -3.48 -11.65
N LYS A 84 -3.33 -4.50 -12.39
CA LYS A 84 -4.76 -4.79 -12.60
C LYS A 84 -5.44 -5.19 -11.30
N MET A 85 -4.84 -6.08 -10.51
CA MET A 85 -5.39 -6.51 -9.22
C MET A 85 -5.52 -5.33 -8.24
N LEU A 86 -4.49 -4.50 -8.11
CA LEU A 86 -4.50 -3.32 -7.22
C LEU A 86 -5.62 -2.34 -7.60
N ARG A 87 -5.81 -2.11 -8.90
CA ARG A 87 -6.88 -1.24 -9.38
C ARG A 87 -8.27 -1.87 -9.17
N ASP A 88 -8.46 -3.12 -9.59
CA ASP A 88 -9.79 -3.72 -9.69
C ASP A 88 -10.32 -4.20 -8.31
N ARG A 89 -9.45 -4.69 -7.42
CA ARG A 89 -9.84 -5.21 -6.09
C ARG A 89 -9.76 -4.16 -4.99
N TYR A 90 -8.76 -3.26 -5.07
CA TYR A 90 -8.45 -2.32 -4.00
C TYR A 90 -8.72 -0.85 -4.36
N SER A 91 -9.27 -0.59 -5.55
CA SER A 91 -9.57 0.77 -6.04
C SER A 91 -8.36 1.72 -5.98
N VAL A 92 -7.15 1.17 -6.13
CA VAL A 92 -5.90 1.94 -6.10
C VAL A 92 -5.81 2.77 -7.37
N ARG A 93 -5.62 4.07 -7.21
CA ARG A 93 -5.59 5.02 -8.33
C ARG A 93 -4.19 5.15 -8.91
N GLU A 94 -3.18 5.15 -8.06
CA GLU A 94 -1.78 5.25 -8.45
C GLU A 94 -1.00 4.10 -7.79
N SER A 95 -0.30 3.32 -8.62
CA SER A 95 0.50 2.20 -8.13
C SER A 95 1.85 2.19 -8.80
N THR A 96 2.92 2.18 -8.01
CA THR A 96 4.29 1.98 -8.45
C THR A 96 4.73 0.58 -8.04
N VAL A 97 4.99 -0.28 -9.03
CA VAL A 97 5.40 -1.66 -8.80
C VAL A 97 6.79 -1.84 -9.40
N GLN A 98 7.77 -2.08 -8.55
CA GLN A 98 9.15 -2.38 -8.97
C GLN A 98 9.35 -3.89 -8.98
N ILE A 99 9.90 -4.42 -10.06
CA ILE A 99 10.23 -5.84 -10.17
C ILE A 99 11.73 -6.01 -10.03
N GLU A 100 12.13 -6.85 -9.09
CA GLU A 100 13.52 -7.20 -8.83
C GLU A 100 13.73 -8.68 -9.16
N GLY A 101 14.90 -9.00 -9.73
CA GLY A 101 15.32 -10.40 -9.89
C GLY A 101 15.71 -10.99 -8.54
N TYR A 102 15.56 -12.31 -8.41
CA TYR A 102 16.00 -13.03 -7.22
C TYR A 102 17.46 -12.71 -6.87
N ASN A 103 17.69 -12.16 -5.68
CA ASN A 103 19.04 -11.91 -5.18
C ASN A 103 19.25 -12.64 -3.84
N PRO A 104 20.06 -13.73 -3.81
CA PRO A 104 20.31 -14.50 -2.60
C PRO A 104 21.01 -13.70 -1.49
N GLU A 105 21.69 -12.59 -1.80
CA GLU A 105 22.34 -11.74 -0.80
C GLU A 105 21.36 -10.85 -0.01
N LYS A 106 20.12 -10.69 -0.48
CA LYS A 106 19.07 -9.89 0.18
C LYS A 106 18.20 -10.69 1.16
N GLN A 107 18.56 -11.94 1.47
CA GLN A 107 17.78 -12.79 2.37
C GLN A 107 17.60 -12.19 3.78
N ASP A 108 18.56 -11.40 4.26
CA ASP A 108 18.60 -10.82 5.60
C ASP A 108 18.14 -9.35 5.66
N CYS A 109 17.19 -8.98 4.79
CA CYS A 109 16.68 -7.62 4.76
C CYS A 109 15.58 -7.41 5.82
N HIS A 110 15.90 -6.71 6.91
CA HIS A 110 14.94 -6.33 7.97
C HIS A 110 13.77 -5.44 7.46
N GLN A 111 13.87 -4.86 6.26
CA GLN A 111 12.79 -4.09 5.61
C GLN A 111 11.82 -4.95 4.79
N CYS A 112 12.06 -6.27 4.70
CA CYS A 112 11.15 -7.20 4.04
C CYS A 112 10.05 -7.75 4.96
N LEU A 113 10.07 -7.41 6.25
CA LEU A 113 9.06 -7.84 7.20
C LEU A 113 7.86 -6.88 7.16
N PRO A 114 6.62 -7.39 7.24
CA PRO A 114 5.47 -6.54 7.44
C PRO A 114 5.65 -5.73 8.75
N PRO A 115 5.25 -4.44 8.78
CA PRO A 115 5.24 -3.70 10.03
C PRO A 115 4.33 -4.41 11.04
N ALA A 116 4.83 -4.56 12.28
CA ALA A 116 4.14 -5.24 13.39
C ALA A 116 2.90 -4.48 13.86
#